data_AF-A0A959ACE4-F1
#
_entry.id   AF-A0A959ACE4-F1
#
_cell.length_a   1.000
_cell.length_b   1.000
_cell.length_c   1.000
_cell.angle_alpha   90.00
_cell.angle_beta   90.00
_cell.angle_gamma   90.00
#
_symmetry.space_group_name_H-M   'P 1'
#
loop_
_entity.id
_entity.type
_entity.pdbx_description
1 polymer ?
#
loop_
_entity_poly.entity_id
_entity_poly.type
_entity_poly.pdbx_seq_one_letter_code
_entity_poly.pdbx_strand_id
1 'polypeptide(L)'
;MKAIKLCLLIMCTHVFTLWSQTRSFGTLPLAQKPGAISVNGAKIEDTEEYRQALKVYNKLVAARGDFRYPVPTFALCREMRSVAYVNYDHLEITLEEKAMEVCKTFGPDAEAAIAFLLGHELTHYYEKHAWQRGFAAEFKDLPIGVTIDSLFDDVAHETEADYLGGFLAYSAGYGLFDKGAELIQRIYKAYNLPEKLNGYPSMSDRQALTTRTAQQLKQLVDVFEMANMLTAIGHYTEAYEYYRYVLMQYQSRELYNNLGVTAVMEAINKYFEEKELKYRYPIQLDMETTLVHGYGTVDARNVLLNQALLHFD
;
A
#
# COMPACT_ATOMS: atom_id res chain seq x y z
N MET A 1 32.03 -40.09 47.74
CA MET A 1 30.62 -39.66 47.83
C MET A 1 30.39 -38.63 46.72
N LYS A 2 29.93 -39.02 45.52
CA LYS A 2 28.54 -39.29 45.08
C LYS A 2 27.56 -38.12 45.30
N ALA A 3 27.18 -37.46 44.20
CA ALA A 3 25.80 -37.19 43.74
C ALA A 3 25.88 -36.17 42.57
N ILE A 4 26.00 -36.59 41.30
CA ILE A 4 24.90 -36.87 40.34
C ILE A 4 23.51 -36.47 40.85
N LYS A 5 22.95 -35.39 40.29
CA LYS A 5 21.51 -35.15 40.06
C LYS A 5 21.37 -34.08 38.98
N LEU A 6 20.44 -34.09 38.04
CA LEU A 6 19.56 -35.10 37.46
C LEU A 6 18.90 -34.32 36.30
N CYS A 7 19.12 -34.75 35.06
CA CYS A 7 18.29 -34.29 33.94
C CYS A 7 16.84 -34.68 34.23
N LEU A 8 15.92 -33.71 34.28
CA LEU A 8 14.51 -34.00 34.10
C LEU A 8 14.12 -33.63 32.67
N LEU A 9 14.17 -34.67 31.84
CA LEU A 9 13.54 -34.74 30.53
C LEU A 9 12.03 -34.92 30.80
N ILE A 10 11.19 -33.94 30.46
CA ILE A 10 9.75 -34.18 30.34
C ILE A 10 9.47 -34.37 28.86
N MET A 11 9.48 -35.64 28.45
CA MET A 11 8.77 -36.08 27.26
C MET A 11 7.28 -36.06 27.57
N CYS A 12 6.54 -35.14 26.94
CA CYS A 12 5.11 -35.32 26.71
C CYS A 12 4.93 -35.71 25.25
N THR A 13 4.58 -36.98 25.06
CA THR A 13 4.15 -37.57 23.80
C THR A 13 2.80 -37.02 23.35
N HIS A 14 2.66 -36.99 22.02
CA HIS A 14 1.59 -36.45 21.19
C HIS A 14 0.14 -36.59 21.67
N VAL A 15 -0.63 -35.51 21.49
CA VAL A 15 -1.90 -35.56 20.76
C VAL A 15 -1.94 -34.35 19.81
N PHE A 16 -1.84 -34.63 18.50
CA PHE A 16 -2.20 -33.67 17.46
C PHE A 16 -3.71 -33.39 17.57
N THR A 17 -4.06 -32.19 18.02
CA THR A 17 -5.37 -31.62 17.71
C THR A 17 -5.12 -30.44 16.78
N LEU A 18 -5.46 -30.64 15.50
CA LEU A 18 -5.62 -29.58 14.51
C LEU A 18 -6.78 -28.69 14.97
N TRP A 19 -6.48 -27.72 15.84
CA TRP A 19 -7.33 -26.56 15.98
C TRP A 19 -7.06 -25.68 14.77
N SER A 20 -7.91 -25.83 13.75
CA SER A 20 -8.16 -24.77 12.79
C SER A 20 -8.46 -23.51 13.60
N GLN A 21 -7.50 -22.58 13.64
CA GLN A 21 -7.80 -21.23 14.09
C GLN A 21 -8.73 -20.63 13.04
N THR A 22 -10.03 -20.75 13.26
CA THR A 22 -10.98 -19.76 12.76
C THR A 22 -10.56 -18.43 13.36
N ARG A 23 -9.69 -17.69 12.65
CA ARG A 23 -9.46 -16.29 12.94
C ARG A 23 -10.79 -15.58 12.70
N SER A 24 -11.52 -15.36 13.79
CA SER A 24 -12.59 -14.38 13.84
C SER A 24 -11.98 -13.08 13.31
N PHE A 25 -12.41 -12.63 12.14
CA PHE A 25 -12.22 -11.25 11.72
C PHE A 25 -12.67 -10.38 12.89
N GLY A 26 -11.77 -9.52 13.36
CA GLY A 26 -12.07 -8.60 14.45
C GLY A 26 -13.33 -7.81 14.10
N THR A 27 -14.38 -8.01 14.87
CA THR A 27 -15.59 -7.20 14.82
C THR A 27 -15.25 -5.82 15.39
N LEU A 28 -14.70 -4.96 14.54
CA LEU A 28 -14.84 -3.53 14.75
C LEU A 28 -16.32 -3.19 14.55
N PRO A 29 -16.94 -2.38 15.44
CA PRO A 29 -18.35 -2.09 15.35
C PRO A 29 -18.64 -1.41 14.02
N LEU A 30 -19.51 -2.03 13.22
CA LEU A 30 -20.02 -1.51 11.97
C LEU A 30 -20.73 -0.18 12.29
N ALA A 31 -20.03 0.94 12.11
CA ALA A 31 -20.64 2.26 12.18
C ALA A 31 -21.75 2.34 11.12
N GLN A 32 -22.92 2.80 11.57
CA GLN A 32 -24.15 2.88 10.80
C GLN A 32 -23.93 3.66 9.49
N LYS A 33 -24.56 3.18 8.40
CA LYS A 33 -24.72 3.93 7.15
C LYS A 33 -25.16 5.37 7.44
N PRO A 34 -24.38 6.40 7.09
CA PRO A 34 -24.90 7.76 7.07
C PRO A 34 -25.90 7.85 5.91
N GLY A 35 -27.13 8.22 6.24
CA GLY A 35 -28.17 8.49 5.27
C GLY A 35 -27.73 9.59 4.29
N ALA A 36 -28.02 9.37 3.01
CA ALA A 36 -27.84 10.35 1.98
C ALA A 36 -28.68 11.60 2.29
N ILE A 37 -28.01 12.69 2.69
CA ILE A 37 -28.63 14.01 2.71
C ILE A 37 -28.52 14.57 1.29
N SER A 38 -29.68 14.81 0.69
CA SER A 38 -29.84 15.48 -0.60
C SER A 38 -29.67 16.98 -0.40
N VAL A 39 -28.70 17.58 -1.09
CA VAL A 39 -28.62 19.03 -1.27
C VAL A 39 -28.57 19.29 -2.77
N ASN A 40 -29.51 20.13 -3.24
CA ASN A 40 -29.70 20.50 -4.63
C ASN A 40 -28.40 21.06 -5.25
N GLY A 41 -27.93 20.35 -6.28
CA GLY A 41 -26.72 20.55 -7.06
C GLY A 41 -26.33 19.17 -7.60
N ALA A 42 -25.68 19.08 -8.76
CA ALA A 42 -25.04 17.80 -9.11
C ALA A 42 -24.09 17.46 -7.95
N LYS A 43 -24.30 16.32 -7.29
CA LYS A 43 -23.42 15.90 -6.19
C LYS A 43 -22.01 15.82 -6.76
N ILE A 44 -21.00 16.23 -6.00
CA ILE A 44 -19.60 16.16 -6.44
C ILE A 44 -19.26 14.72 -6.88
N GLU A 45 -19.89 13.73 -6.25
CA GLU A 45 -19.87 12.29 -6.58
C GLU A 45 -20.30 11.93 -8.02
N ASP A 46 -21.01 12.83 -8.73
CA ASP A 46 -21.51 12.61 -10.08
C ASP A 46 -20.64 13.26 -11.18
N THR A 47 -19.57 13.99 -10.82
CA THR A 47 -18.72 14.70 -11.78
C THR A 47 -17.74 13.76 -12.49
N GLU A 48 -17.26 14.16 -13.67
CA GLU A 48 -16.22 13.39 -14.38
C GLU A 48 -14.89 13.43 -13.63
N GLU A 49 -14.61 14.57 -12.99
CA GLU A 49 -13.50 14.78 -12.07
C GLU A 49 -13.49 13.73 -10.96
N TYR A 50 -14.63 13.53 -10.28
CA TYR A 50 -14.76 12.56 -9.21
C TYR A 50 -14.54 11.15 -9.73
N ARG A 51 -15.16 10.76 -10.85
CA ARG A 51 -14.98 9.42 -11.43
C ARG A 51 -13.53 9.15 -11.81
N GLN A 52 -12.85 10.14 -12.38
CA GLN A 52 -11.43 10.03 -12.73
C GLN A 52 -10.56 9.84 -11.48
N ALA A 53 -10.75 10.68 -10.46
CA ALA A 53 -9.98 10.58 -9.22
C ALA A 53 -10.28 9.27 -8.45
N LEU A 54 -11.56 8.87 -8.38
CA LEU A 54 -11.99 7.63 -7.76
C LEU A 54 -11.41 6.39 -8.48
N LYS A 55 -11.32 6.42 -9.81
CA LYS A 55 -10.67 5.35 -10.59
C LYS A 55 -9.20 5.22 -10.18
N VAL A 56 -8.47 6.34 -10.06
CA VAL A 56 -7.07 6.35 -9.62
C VAL A 56 -6.95 5.82 -8.19
N TYR A 57 -7.78 6.34 -7.29
CA TYR A 57 -7.85 5.90 -5.90
C TYR A 57 -8.05 4.39 -5.76
N ASN A 58 -9.04 3.83 -6.47
CA ASN A 58 -9.35 2.40 -6.41
C ASN A 58 -8.20 1.54 -6.93
N LYS A 59 -7.47 1.99 -7.96
CA LYS A 59 -6.27 1.28 -8.45
C LYS A 59 -5.15 1.27 -7.41
N LEU A 60 -4.94 2.38 -6.70
CA LEU A 60 -3.96 2.43 -5.60
C LEU A 60 -4.36 1.49 -4.46
N VAL A 61 -5.61 1.53 -4.00
CA VAL A 61 -6.09 0.63 -2.95
C VAL A 61 -5.93 -0.84 -3.34
N ALA A 62 -6.29 -1.20 -4.58
CA ALA A 62 -6.13 -2.55 -5.09
C ALA A 62 -4.66 -3.00 -5.11
N ALA A 63 -3.75 -2.13 -5.57
CA ALA A 63 -2.32 -2.41 -5.63
C ALA A 63 -1.69 -2.59 -4.24
N ARG A 64 -2.13 -1.81 -3.23
CA ARG A 64 -1.71 -2.03 -1.85
C ARG A 64 -2.19 -3.40 -1.35
N GLY A 65 -3.48 -3.69 -1.51
CA GLY A 65 -4.08 -4.98 -1.18
C GLY A 65 -3.96 -5.38 0.30
N ASP A 66 -3.82 -4.41 1.22
CA ASP A 66 -3.67 -4.67 2.66
C ASP A 66 -5.05 -4.74 3.35
N PHE A 67 -5.67 -5.91 3.30
CA PHE A 67 -6.99 -6.16 3.90
C PHE A 67 -6.99 -6.27 5.44
N ARG A 68 -5.85 -6.04 6.10
CA ARG A 68 -5.82 -5.92 7.57
C ARG A 68 -6.46 -4.61 8.04
N TYR A 69 -6.53 -3.62 7.16
CA TYR A 69 -7.13 -2.32 7.42
C TYR A 69 -8.45 -2.17 6.66
N PRO A 70 -9.45 -1.48 7.24
CA PRO A 70 -10.59 -1.04 6.47
C PRO A 70 -10.14 -0.10 5.35
N VAL A 71 -10.69 -0.26 4.16
CA VAL A 71 -10.40 0.64 3.05
C VAL A 71 -11.01 2.02 3.38
N PRO A 72 -10.23 3.11 3.42
CA PRO A 72 -10.79 4.43 3.65
C PRO A 72 -11.75 4.82 2.53
N THR A 73 -12.76 5.63 2.81
CA THR A 73 -13.62 6.17 1.74
C THR A 73 -12.84 7.22 0.95
N PHE A 74 -13.26 7.48 -0.30
CA PHE A 74 -12.71 8.56 -1.10
C PHE A 74 -13.72 9.70 -1.24
N ALA A 75 -13.27 10.92 -0.99
CA ALA A 75 -14.03 12.13 -1.20
C ALA A 75 -13.27 13.12 -2.11
N LEU A 76 -14.05 13.82 -2.94
CA LEU A 76 -13.59 15.01 -3.66
C LEU A 76 -14.34 16.21 -3.06
N CYS A 77 -13.63 17.27 -2.68
CA CYS A 77 -14.25 18.42 -2.04
C CYS A 77 -13.85 19.75 -2.72
N ARG A 78 -14.68 20.78 -2.52
CA ARG A 78 -14.44 22.13 -3.08
C ARG A 78 -13.60 23.01 -2.18
N GLU A 79 -13.26 22.53 -1.00
CA GLU A 79 -12.43 23.28 -0.06
C GLU A 79 -11.05 23.50 -0.66
N MET A 80 -10.39 24.58 -0.26
CA MET A 80 -9.07 24.95 -0.73
C MET A 80 -8.15 25.20 0.46
N ARG A 81 -7.86 24.16 1.23
CA ARG A 81 -7.10 24.22 2.47
C ARG A 81 -5.83 23.40 2.42
N SER A 82 -5.94 22.15 1.98
CA SER A 82 -4.93 21.14 2.24
C SER A 82 -4.48 20.35 1.02
N VAL A 83 -5.03 20.61 -0.17
CA VAL A 83 -4.72 19.91 -1.43
C VAL A 83 -5.25 18.47 -1.45
N ALA A 84 -4.72 17.62 -0.57
CA ALA A 84 -5.20 16.28 -0.26
C ALA A 84 -4.91 16.01 1.22
N TYR A 85 -5.71 15.15 1.87
CA TYR A 85 -5.47 14.78 3.27
C TYR A 85 -6.21 13.51 3.66
N VAL A 86 -5.71 12.86 4.71
CA VAL A 86 -6.44 11.82 5.44
C VAL A 86 -7.30 12.45 6.55
N ASN A 87 -8.61 12.19 6.51
CA ASN A 87 -9.53 12.45 7.62
C ASN A 87 -9.67 11.18 8.47
N TYR A 88 -9.03 11.17 9.64
CA TYR A 88 -9.02 10.01 10.54
C TYR A 88 -10.34 9.81 11.30
N ASP A 89 -11.15 10.86 11.48
CA ASP A 89 -12.44 10.77 12.18
C ASP A 89 -13.50 10.06 11.33
N HIS A 90 -13.43 10.27 10.00
CA HIS A 90 -14.34 9.64 9.03
C HIS A 90 -13.72 8.47 8.27
N LEU A 91 -12.42 8.20 8.49
CA LEU A 91 -11.65 7.21 7.75
C LEU A 91 -11.74 7.45 6.23
N GLU A 92 -11.34 8.64 5.80
CA GLU A 92 -11.56 9.13 4.45
C GLU A 92 -10.27 9.74 3.88
N ILE A 93 -9.96 9.45 2.61
CA ILE A 93 -8.95 10.16 1.83
C ILE A 93 -9.67 11.23 1.00
N THR A 94 -9.34 12.49 1.25
CA THR A 94 -9.94 13.62 0.55
C THR A 94 -8.96 14.23 -0.43
N LEU A 95 -9.44 14.53 -1.64
CA LEU A 95 -8.75 15.35 -2.64
C LEU A 95 -9.55 16.63 -2.87
N GLU A 96 -8.88 17.77 -3.02
CA GLU A 96 -9.54 19.03 -3.36
C GLU A 96 -9.69 19.19 -4.88
N GLU A 97 -10.85 19.68 -5.37
CA GLU A 97 -11.12 19.90 -6.80
C GLU A 97 -10.04 20.76 -7.45
N LYS A 98 -9.51 21.74 -6.72
CA LYS A 98 -8.43 22.60 -7.21
C LYS A 98 -7.09 21.87 -7.35
N ALA A 99 -6.80 20.89 -6.50
CA ALA A 99 -5.62 20.04 -6.66
C ALA A 99 -5.76 19.16 -7.91
N MET A 100 -6.96 18.61 -8.10
CA MET A 100 -7.33 17.84 -9.30
C MET A 100 -7.15 18.67 -10.58
N GLU A 101 -7.59 19.93 -10.58
CA GLU A 101 -7.38 20.87 -11.70
C GLU A 101 -5.89 21.08 -12.00
N VAL A 102 -5.05 21.22 -10.96
CA VAL A 102 -3.60 21.31 -11.14
C VAL A 102 -3.04 20.03 -11.75
N CYS A 103 -3.43 18.85 -11.28
CA CYS A 103 -2.98 17.57 -11.85
C CYS A 103 -3.36 17.43 -13.33
N LYS A 104 -4.55 17.90 -13.74
CA LYS A 104 -4.98 17.90 -15.14
C LYS A 104 -4.06 18.70 -16.07
N THR A 105 -3.35 19.71 -15.55
CA THR A 105 -2.39 20.50 -16.34
C THR A 105 -1.14 19.73 -16.77
N PHE A 106 -0.96 18.49 -16.30
CA PHE A 106 0.10 17.57 -16.72
C PHE A 106 -0.26 16.73 -17.96
N GLY A 107 -1.46 16.90 -18.52
CA GLY A 107 -1.84 16.27 -19.79
C GLY A 107 -1.81 14.73 -19.70
N PRO A 108 -1.00 14.04 -20.52
CA PRO A 108 -0.88 12.57 -20.45
C PRO A 108 -0.52 12.03 -19.06
N ASP A 109 0.22 12.80 -18.26
CA ASP A 109 0.67 12.38 -16.92
C ASP A 109 -0.33 12.78 -15.82
N ALA A 110 -1.53 13.24 -16.17
CA ALA A 110 -2.52 13.71 -15.20
C ALA A 110 -2.93 12.63 -14.19
N GLU A 111 -3.17 11.38 -14.64
CA GLU A 111 -3.50 10.28 -13.72
C GLU A 111 -2.31 9.94 -12.81
N ALA A 112 -1.07 10.03 -13.30
CA ALA A 112 0.13 9.82 -12.48
C ALA A 112 0.32 10.93 -11.44
N ALA A 113 0.01 12.18 -11.79
CA ALA A 113 0.03 13.30 -10.85
C ALA A 113 -1.04 13.15 -9.75
N ILE A 114 -2.24 12.65 -10.09
CA ILE A 114 -3.27 12.32 -9.09
C ILE A 114 -2.80 11.16 -8.21
N ALA A 115 -2.21 10.13 -8.83
CA ALA A 115 -1.71 8.96 -8.12
C ALA A 115 -0.59 9.31 -7.14
N PHE A 116 0.26 10.28 -7.49
CA PHE A 116 1.30 10.81 -6.61
C PHE A 116 0.70 11.41 -5.33
N LEU A 117 -0.31 12.28 -5.43
CA LEU A 117 -0.95 12.89 -4.27
C LEU A 117 -1.72 11.86 -3.43
N LEU A 118 -2.52 11.01 -4.06
CA LEU A 118 -3.32 10.02 -3.34
C LEU A 118 -2.48 8.90 -2.74
N GLY A 119 -1.38 8.50 -3.40
CA GLY A 119 -0.44 7.51 -2.90
C GLY A 119 0.27 7.99 -1.64
N HIS A 120 0.62 9.29 -1.58
CA HIS A 120 1.16 9.94 -0.39
C HIS A 120 0.18 9.86 0.78
N GLU A 121 -1.08 10.27 0.57
CA GLU A 121 -2.11 10.22 1.65
C GLU A 121 -2.44 8.78 2.08
N LEU A 122 -2.53 7.84 1.15
CA LEU A 122 -2.72 6.42 1.47
C LEU A 122 -1.55 5.87 2.29
N THR A 123 -0.32 6.36 2.06
CA THR A 123 0.83 5.95 2.86
C THR A 123 0.71 6.46 4.30
N HIS A 124 0.33 7.72 4.51
CA HIS A 124 0.05 8.22 5.85
C HIS A 124 -0.96 7.34 6.61
N TYR A 125 -1.98 6.87 5.89
CA TYR A 125 -2.97 5.96 6.43
C TYR A 125 -2.40 4.58 6.79
N TYR A 126 -1.77 3.88 5.84
CA TYR A 126 -1.32 2.50 6.04
C TYR A 126 -0.13 2.38 6.99
N GLU A 127 0.76 3.38 7.03
CA GLU A 127 1.94 3.41 7.91
C GLU A 127 1.64 4.07 9.28
N LYS A 128 0.38 4.47 9.52
CA LYS A 128 -0.13 4.96 10.81
C LYS A 128 0.57 6.21 11.33
N HIS A 129 1.00 7.10 10.44
CA HIS A 129 1.69 8.34 10.82
C HIS A 129 0.88 9.17 11.84
N ALA A 130 -0.45 9.24 11.71
CA ALA A 130 -1.27 9.96 12.69
C ALA A 130 -1.36 9.28 14.06
N TRP A 131 -1.40 7.94 14.12
CA TRP A 131 -1.39 7.23 15.40
C TRP A 131 -0.06 7.42 16.12
N GLN A 132 1.06 7.36 15.39
CA GLN A 132 2.40 7.59 15.94
C GLN A 132 2.51 9.01 16.53
N ARG A 133 2.00 10.02 15.82
CA ARG A 133 1.91 11.40 16.34
C ARG A 133 1.01 11.53 17.56
N GLY A 134 -0.18 10.95 17.52
CA GLY A 134 -1.13 10.98 18.65
C GLY A 134 -0.55 10.33 19.90
N PHE A 135 0.13 9.19 19.73
CA PHE A 135 0.85 8.51 20.80
C PHE A 135 1.96 9.39 21.37
N ALA A 136 2.82 9.98 20.52
CA ALA A 136 3.86 10.90 20.99
C ALA A 136 3.28 12.09 21.78
N ALA A 137 2.18 12.67 21.28
CA ALA A 137 1.48 13.80 21.89
C ALA A 137 0.92 13.48 23.29
N GLU A 138 0.38 12.28 23.49
CA GLU A 138 -0.20 11.83 24.76
C GLU A 138 0.83 11.76 25.90
N PHE A 139 2.12 11.57 25.58
CA PHE A 139 3.19 11.45 26.58
C PHE A 139 4.14 12.65 26.63
N LYS A 140 3.83 13.78 25.98
CA LYS A 140 4.74 14.95 25.88
C LYS A 140 5.15 15.55 27.23
N ASP A 141 4.39 15.30 28.29
CA ASP A 141 4.70 15.70 29.66
C ASP A 141 5.81 14.85 30.31
N LEU A 142 6.14 13.70 29.72
CA LEU A 142 7.22 12.83 30.16
C LEU A 142 8.51 13.06 29.35
N PRO A 143 9.70 12.95 29.96
CA PRO A 143 10.98 13.00 29.22
C PRO A 143 11.07 11.98 28.08
N ILE A 144 10.42 10.82 28.26
CA ILE A 144 10.33 9.80 27.22
C ILE A 144 9.45 10.23 26.04
N GLY A 145 8.37 10.97 26.28
CA GLY A 145 7.49 11.45 25.20
C GLY A 145 8.13 12.55 24.36
N VAL A 146 8.94 13.44 24.95
CA VAL A 146 9.76 14.40 24.19
C VAL A 146 10.76 13.68 23.29
N THR A 147 11.35 12.58 23.77
CA THR A 147 12.24 11.73 22.97
C THR A 147 11.46 11.03 21.85
N ILE A 148 10.27 10.52 22.13
CA ILE A 148 9.39 9.85 21.16
C ILE A 148 8.91 10.83 20.07
N ASP A 149 8.53 12.06 20.42
CA ASP A 149 8.12 13.11 19.48
C ASP A 149 9.26 13.46 18.51
N SER A 150 10.51 13.50 19.00
CA SER A 150 11.68 13.73 18.14
C SER A 150 12.04 12.54 17.23
N LEU A 151 11.60 11.32 17.58
CA LEU A 151 11.80 10.12 16.76
C LEU A 151 10.73 9.99 15.67
N PHE A 152 9.53 10.53 15.92
CA PHE A 152 8.41 10.62 14.98
C PHE A 152 8.38 11.98 14.29
N ASP A 153 9.53 12.38 13.73
CA ASP A 153 9.72 13.64 13.01
C ASP A 153 8.78 13.72 11.80
N ASP A 154 8.01 14.81 11.71
CA ASP A 154 7.12 15.07 10.57
C ASP A 154 7.88 15.01 9.24
N VAL A 155 9.15 15.44 9.21
CA VAL A 155 9.97 15.33 8.00
C VAL A 155 10.20 13.88 7.59
N ALA A 156 10.38 12.98 8.56
CA ALA A 156 10.57 11.55 8.30
C ALA A 156 9.29 10.93 7.72
N HIS A 157 8.12 11.19 8.33
CA HIS A 157 6.84 10.71 7.84
C HIS A 157 6.50 11.22 6.43
N GLU A 158 6.75 12.50 6.15
CA GLU A 158 6.53 13.09 4.81
C GLU A 158 7.48 12.47 3.77
N THR A 159 8.74 12.22 4.15
CA THR A 159 9.72 11.57 3.27
C THR A 159 9.34 10.12 2.98
N GLU A 160 8.87 9.39 3.99
CA GLU A 160 8.35 8.02 3.86
C GLU A 160 7.08 7.98 3.01
N ALA A 161 6.16 8.93 3.21
CA ALA A 161 4.95 9.09 2.40
C ALA A 161 5.26 9.33 0.91
N ASP A 162 6.21 10.20 0.60
CA ASP A 162 6.67 10.42 -0.77
C ASP A 162 7.30 9.14 -1.38
N TYR A 163 8.09 8.41 -0.59
CA TYR A 163 8.83 7.23 -1.05
C TYR A 163 7.91 6.04 -1.33
N LEU A 164 7.15 5.62 -0.31
CA LEU A 164 6.26 4.48 -0.42
C LEU A 164 5.00 4.83 -1.22
N GLY A 165 4.55 6.08 -1.19
CA GLY A 165 3.45 6.56 -2.04
C GLY A 165 3.83 6.54 -3.52
N GLY A 166 5.08 6.88 -3.84
CA GLY A 166 5.63 6.74 -5.19
C GLY A 166 5.72 5.28 -5.63
N PHE A 167 6.17 4.36 -4.75
CA PHE A 167 6.19 2.93 -5.05
C PHE A 167 4.78 2.35 -5.20
N LEU A 168 3.82 2.81 -4.39
CA LEU A 168 2.41 2.47 -4.50
C LEU A 168 1.85 2.90 -5.87
N ALA A 169 2.09 4.15 -6.29
CA ALA A 169 1.68 4.65 -7.61
C ALA A 169 2.30 3.83 -8.75
N TYR A 170 3.60 3.52 -8.66
CA TYR A 170 4.26 2.62 -9.59
C TYR A 170 3.59 1.23 -9.62
N SER A 171 3.30 0.64 -8.44
CA SER A 171 2.65 -0.67 -8.32
C SER A 171 1.21 -0.70 -8.86
N ALA A 172 0.54 0.44 -8.85
CA ALA A 172 -0.77 0.61 -9.48
C ALA A 172 -0.70 0.82 -11.01
N GLY A 173 0.50 0.77 -11.60
CA GLY A 173 0.73 0.89 -13.04
C GLY A 173 0.75 2.34 -13.56
N TYR A 174 1.04 3.32 -12.71
CA TYR A 174 1.21 4.73 -13.12
C TYR A 174 2.66 5.09 -13.50
N GLY A 175 3.59 4.14 -13.35
CA GLY A 175 5.01 4.36 -13.60
C GLY A 175 5.67 5.28 -12.56
N LEU A 176 6.90 5.70 -12.85
CA LEU A 176 7.63 6.66 -12.02
C LEU A 176 7.24 8.08 -12.42
N PHE A 177 6.60 8.81 -11.51
CA PHE A 177 6.26 10.21 -11.73
C PHE A 177 7.45 11.13 -11.41
N ASP A 178 8.15 11.61 -12.43
CA ASP A 178 9.36 12.42 -12.31
C ASP A 178 9.10 13.94 -12.21
N LYS A 179 7.84 14.37 -12.29
CA LYS A 179 7.42 15.78 -12.23
C LYS A 179 6.90 16.22 -10.85
N GLY A 180 7.21 15.47 -9.79
CA GLY A 180 6.76 15.78 -8.43
C GLY A 180 7.14 17.18 -7.95
N ALA A 181 8.38 17.61 -8.18
CA ALA A 181 8.84 18.97 -7.83
C ALA A 181 8.07 20.07 -8.59
N GLU A 182 7.72 19.82 -9.85
CA GLU A 182 6.92 20.73 -10.66
C GLU A 182 5.46 20.76 -10.17
N LEU A 183 4.89 19.60 -9.81
CA LEU A 183 3.54 19.50 -9.24
C LEU A 183 3.43 20.31 -7.95
N ILE A 184 4.39 20.17 -7.03
CA ILE A 184 4.46 20.97 -5.79
C ILE A 184 4.47 22.46 -6.12
N GLN A 185 5.31 22.90 -7.07
CA GLN A 185 5.37 24.32 -7.46
C GLN A 185 4.02 24.82 -8.00
N ARG A 186 3.38 24.05 -8.88
CA ARG A 186 2.07 24.42 -9.46
C ARG A 186 0.97 24.46 -8.40
N ILE A 187 1.00 23.55 -7.42
CA ILE A 187 0.10 23.57 -6.26
C ILE A 187 0.31 24.85 -5.44
N TYR A 188 1.55 25.15 -5.03
CA TYR A 188 1.83 26.36 -4.25
C TYR A 188 1.36 27.62 -4.96
N LYS A 189 1.59 27.71 -6.27
CA LYS A 189 1.10 28.81 -7.10
C LYS A 189 -0.42 28.86 -7.17
N ALA A 190 -1.09 27.75 -7.42
CA ALA A 190 -2.55 27.70 -7.55
C ALA A 190 -3.23 28.09 -6.24
N TYR A 191 -2.72 27.61 -5.11
CA TYR A 191 -3.26 27.86 -3.77
C TYR A 191 -2.76 29.17 -3.15
N ASN A 192 -1.87 29.90 -3.82
CA ASN A 192 -1.24 31.11 -3.29
C ASN A 192 -0.58 30.88 -1.92
N LEU A 193 0.11 29.74 -1.78
CA LEU A 193 0.78 29.35 -0.54
C LEU A 193 2.13 30.06 -0.42
N PRO A 194 2.52 30.48 0.80
CA PRO A 194 3.85 31.01 1.04
C PRO A 194 4.92 29.91 0.96
N GLU A 195 6.18 30.31 0.75
CA GLU A 195 7.35 29.41 0.72
C GLU A 195 7.47 28.54 1.98
N LYS A 196 7.03 29.04 3.14
CA LYS A 196 7.06 28.33 4.41
C LYS A 196 5.67 28.23 5.00
N LEU A 197 5.26 27.00 5.32
CA LEU A 197 4.02 26.69 6.03
C LEU A 197 4.35 26.25 7.46
N ASN A 198 3.48 26.55 8.42
CA ASN A 198 3.69 26.11 9.79
C ASN A 198 3.51 24.58 9.89
N GLY A 199 4.46 23.88 10.51
CA GLY A 199 4.42 22.43 10.65
C GLY A 199 4.85 21.63 9.40
N TYR A 200 5.35 22.31 8.36
CA TYR A 200 5.85 21.65 7.14
C TYR A 200 7.22 22.20 6.73
N PRO A 201 8.04 21.41 6.01
CA PRO A 201 9.23 21.92 5.32
C PRO A 201 8.89 23.03 4.33
N SER A 202 9.90 23.84 3.96
CA SER A 202 9.70 24.87 2.92
C SER A 202 9.38 24.25 1.56
N MET A 203 8.77 25.01 0.65
CA MET A 203 8.49 24.53 -0.72
C MET A 203 9.76 24.01 -1.38
N SER A 204 10.85 24.77 -1.33
CA SER A 204 12.14 24.39 -1.89
C SER A 204 12.72 23.12 -1.25
N ASP A 205 12.56 22.94 0.06
CA ASP A 205 12.95 21.70 0.74
C ASP A 205 12.09 20.52 0.28
N ARG A 206 10.77 20.69 0.16
CA ARG A 206 9.86 19.64 -0.34
C ARG A 206 10.22 19.23 -1.77
N GLN A 207 10.49 20.20 -2.65
CA GLN A 207 10.93 19.90 -4.02
C GLN A 207 12.25 19.12 -4.06
N ALA A 208 13.21 19.50 -3.21
CA ALA A 208 14.48 18.79 -3.09
C ALA A 208 14.31 17.37 -2.53
N LEU A 209 13.43 17.20 -1.53
CA LEU A 209 13.06 15.90 -0.96
C LEU A 209 12.43 15.02 -2.03
N THR A 210 11.36 15.48 -2.70
CA THR A 210 10.70 14.73 -3.77
C THR A 210 11.68 14.31 -4.87
N THR A 211 12.62 15.18 -5.25
CA THR A 211 13.65 14.84 -6.26
C THR A 211 14.59 13.73 -5.78
N ARG A 212 15.04 13.77 -4.52
CA ARG A 212 15.90 12.73 -3.94
C ARG A 212 15.14 11.42 -3.75
N THR A 213 13.92 11.50 -3.25
CA THR A 213 13.04 10.36 -3.06
C THR A 213 12.73 9.65 -4.38
N ALA A 214 12.53 10.39 -5.47
CA ALA A 214 12.37 9.81 -6.81
C ALA A 214 13.59 8.98 -7.25
N GLN A 215 14.82 9.40 -6.89
CA GLN A 215 16.04 8.62 -7.18
C GLN A 215 16.10 7.32 -6.37
N GLN A 216 15.77 7.39 -5.08
CA GLN A 216 15.70 6.20 -4.22
C GLN A 216 14.61 5.23 -4.72
N LEU A 217 13.45 5.77 -5.06
CA LEU A 217 12.32 5.01 -5.59
C LEU A 217 12.72 4.27 -6.86
N LYS A 218 13.44 4.93 -7.78
CA LYS A 218 13.95 4.29 -8.99
C LYS A 218 14.84 3.08 -8.65
N GLN A 219 15.70 3.18 -7.64
CA GLN A 219 16.55 2.06 -7.22
C GLN A 219 15.71 0.89 -6.68
N LEU A 220 14.67 1.17 -5.88
CA LEU A 220 13.77 0.13 -5.39
C LEU A 220 13.00 -0.55 -6.53
N VAL A 221 12.55 0.22 -7.51
CA VAL A 221 11.91 -0.30 -8.72
C VAL A 221 12.89 -1.15 -9.54
N ASP A 222 14.14 -0.72 -9.72
CA ASP A 222 15.16 -1.50 -10.43
C ASP A 222 15.39 -2.86 -9.72
N VAL A 223 15.35 -2.92 -8.38
CA VAL A 223 15.43 -4.17 -7.60
C VAL A 223 14.20 -5.05 -7.81
N PHE A 224 12.99 -4.47 -7.78
CA PHE A 224 11.75 -5.20 -8.03
C PHE A 224 11.71 -5.80 -9.44
N GLU A 225 12.04 -5.02 -10.46
CA GLU A 225 12.08 -5.48 -11.84
C GLU A 225 13.15 -6.57 -12.05
N MET A 226 14.28 -6.47 -11.34
CA MET A 226 15.26 -7.54 -11.38
C MET A 226 14.72 -8.85 -10.80
N ALA A 227 13.91 -8.79 -9.74
CA ALA A 227 13.24 -9.96 -9.19
C ALA A 227 12.28 -10.60 -10.20
N ASN A 228 11.50 -9.78 -10.92
CA ASN A 228 10.61 -10.23 -12.01
C ASN A 228 11.42 -10.96 -13.10
N MET A 229 12.51 -10.34 -13.57
CA MET A 229 13.37 -10.92 -14.62
C MET A 229 14.04 -12.21 -14.18
N LEU A 230 14.62 -12.25 -12.98
CA LEU A 230 15.25 -13.46 -12.42
C LEU A 230 14.24 -14.61 -12.32
N THR A 231 13.02 -14.33 -11.88
CA THR A 231 11.95 -15.33 -11.86
C THR A 231 11.64 -15.84 -13.27
N ALA A 232 11.55 -14.94 -14.26
CA ALA A 232 11.25 -15.31 -15.64
C ALA A 232 12.31 -16.22 -16.29
N ILE A 233 13.58 -16.09 -15.87
CA ILE A 233 14.68 -16.95 -16.34
C ILE A 233 14.97 -18.14 -15.43
N GLY A 234 14.13 -18.38 -14.41
CA GLY A 234 14.22 -19.56 -13.53
C GLY A 234 15.23 -19.45 -12.38
N HIS A 235 15.77 -18.26 -12.11
CA HIS A 235 16.67 -17.98 -11.00
C HIS A 235 15.88 -17.66 -9.72
N TYR A 236 15.14 -18.66 -9.21
CA TYR A 236 14.18 -18.47 -8.12
C TYR A 236 14.82 -18.17 -6.77
N THR A 237 15.98 -18.76 -6.46
CA THR A 237 16.71 -18.47 -5.22
C THR A 237 17.08 -16.99 -5.14
N GLU A 238 17.63 -16.43 -6.22
CA GLU A 238 18.05 -15.04 -6.30
C GLU A 238 16.84 -14.11 -6.33
N ALA A 239 15.82 -14.43 -7.12
CA ALA A 239 14.58 -13.65 -7.17
C ALA A 239 13.90 -13.54 -5.79
N TYR A 240 13.92 -14.61 -4.98
CA TYR A 240 13.42 -14.60 -3.62
C TYR A 240 14.13 -13.56 -2.75
N GLU A 241 15.46 -13.47 -2.82
CA GLU A 241 16.23 -12.49 -2.04
C GLU A 241 15.90 -11.04 -2.45
N TYR A 242 15.72 -10.79 -3.74
CA TYR A 242 15.35 -9.46 -4.25
C TYR A 242 13.93 -9.08 -3.82
N TYR A 243 12.93 -9.96 -4.01
CA TYR A 243 11.58 -9.70 -3.50
C TYR A 243 11.56 -9.51 -1.99
N ARG A 244 12.35 -10.29 -1.24
CA ARG A 244 12.43 -10.14 0.22
C ARG A 244 12.97 -8.77 0.61
N TYR A 245 13.98 -8.27 -0.11
CA TYR A 245 14.51 -6.92 0.12
C TYR A 245 13.43 -5.85 -0.12
N VAL A 246 12.68 -5.94 -1.23
CA VAL A 246 11.58 -4.99 -1.51
C VAL A 246 10.50 -5.09 -0.44
N LEU A 247 10.13 -6.31 -0.03
CA LEU A 247 9.10 -6.57 0.98
C LEU A 247 9.44 -6.00 2.36
N MET A 248 10.73 -5.90 2.70
CA MET A 248 11.18 -5.25 3.94
C MET A 248 10.94 -3.75 3.95
N GLN A 249 10.83 -3.12 2.78
CA GLN A 249 10.60 -1.67 2.62
C GLN A 249 9.13 -1.37 2.34
N TYR A 250 8.47 -2.18 1.53
CA TYR A 250 7.11 -1.97 1.08
C TYR A 250 6.33 -3.28 1.08
N GLN A 251 5.20 -3.31 1.80
CA GLN A 251 4.35 -4.49 1.90
C GLN A 251 3.15 -4.36 0.97
N SER A 252 2.99 -5.30 0.04
CA SER A 252 1.81 -5.41 -0.81
C SER A 252 1.43 -6.86 -1.05
N ARG A 253 0.16 -7.09 -1.43
CA ARG A 253 -0.33 -8.41 -1.82
C ARG A 253 0.54 -9.04 -2.93
N GLU A 254 0.90 -8.25 -3.94
CA GLU A 254 1.73 -8.67 -5.06
C GLU A 254 3.09 -9.19 -4.60
N LEU A 255 3.80 -8.45 -3.74
CA LEU A 255 5.12 -8.86 -3.26
C LEU A 255 5.06 -10.13 -2.41
N TYR A 256 4.05 -10.27 -1.55
CA TYR A 256 3.84 -11.51 -0.79
C TYR A 256 3.55 -12.70 -1.71
N ASN A 257 2.72 -12.51 -2.74
CA ASN A 257 2.46 -13.56 -3.73
C ASN A 257 3.74 -13.93 -4.47
N ASN A 258 4.45 -12.95 -5.03
CA ASN A 258 5.61 -13.17 -5.89
C ASN A 258 6.78 -13.81 -5.13
N LEU A 259 6.99 -13.42 -3.86
CA LEU A 259 7.93 -14.09 -2.96
C LEU A 259 7.53 -15.55 -2.67
N GLY A 260 6.24 -15.81 -2.50
CA GLY A 260 5.71 -17.18 -2.34
C GLY A 260 5.90 -18.03 -3.61
N VAL A 261 5.66 -17.43 -4.78
CA VAL A 261 5.85 -18.06 -6.09
C VAL A 261 7.30 -18.51 -6.25
N THR A 262 8.28 -17.63 -5.97
CA THR A 262 9.70 -18.01 -6.10
C THR A 262 10.08 -19.15 -5.15
N ALA A 263 9.59 -19.14 -3.92
CA ALA A 263 9.83 -20.24 -2.97
C ALA A 263 9.24 -21.57 -3.45
N VAL A 264 8.01 -21.57 -3.99
CA VAL A 264 7.39 -22.80 -4.50
C VAL A 264 8.07 -23.28 -5.77
N MET A 265 8.41 -22.37 -6.69
CA MET A 265 9.10 -22.72 -7.93
C MET A 265 10.49 -23.28 -7.64
N GLU A 266 11.22 -22.71 -6.70
CA GLU A 266 12.49 -23.27 -6.22
C GLU A 266 12.30 -24.69 -5.66
N ALA A 267 11.28 -24.89 -4.81
CA ALA A 267 10.97 -26.20 -4.24
C ALA A 267 10.73 -27.26 -5.34
N ILE A 268 9.85 -26.93 -6.30
CA ILE A 268 9.50 -27.78 -7.43
C ILE A 268 10.72 -28.12 -8.29
N ASN A 269 11.58 -27.15 -8.58
CA ASN A 269 12.69 -27.35 -9.51
C ASN A 269 13.91 -28.04 -8.89
N LYS A 270 14.15 -27.89 -7.58
CA LYS A 270 15.35 -28.45 -6.92
C LYS A 270 15.11 -29.69 -6.08
N TYR A 271 13.91 -29.87 -5.53
CA TYR A 271 13.70 -30.85 -4.47
C TYR A 271 12.65 -31.91 -4.79
N PHE A 272 11.72 -31.64 -5.70
CA PHE A 272 10.72 -32.63 -6.11
C PHE A 272 11.21 -33.47 -7.29
N GLU A 273 10.99 -34.78 -7.22
CA GLU A 273 11.11 -35.65 -8.38
C GLU A 273 9.81 -35.63 -9.22
N GLU A 274 9.90 -35.85 -10.53
CA GLU A 274 8.74 -35.81 -11.44
C GLU A 274 7.62 -36.77 -11.01
N LYS A 275 7.98 -37.92 -10.43
CA LYS A 275 7.02 -38.93 -9.93
C LYS A 275 6.28 -38.51 -8.67
N GLU A 276 6.81 -37.54 -7.91
CA GLU A 276 6.17 -37.01 -6.70
C GLU A 276 5.12 -35.95 -7.05
N LEU A 277 5.30 -35.25 -8.17
CA LEU A 277 4.37 -34.23 -8.67
C LEU A 277 3.27 -34.86 -9.53
N LYS A 278 2.26 -35.42 -8.86
CA LYS A 278 1.07 -36.00 -9.53
C LYS A 278 0.28 -34.99 -10.37
N TYR A 279 0.32 -33.72 -10.00
CA TYR A 279 -0.41 -32.64 -10.65
C TYR A 279 0.54 -31.48 -10.97
N ARG A 280 0.22 -30.73 -12.03
CA ARG A 280 0.88 -29.44 -12.31
C ARG A 280 0.23 -28.37 -11.44
N TYR A 281 1.05 -27.59 -10.75
CA TYR A 281 0.59 -26.46 -9.94
C TYR A 281 0.66 -25.18 -10.79
N PRO A 282 -0.48 -24.55 -11.16
CA PRO A 282 -0.51 -23.35 -11.98
C PRO A 282 -0.21 -22.10 -11.13
N ILE A 283 0.99 -22.03 -10.55
CA ILE A 283 1.45 -20.92 -9.73
C ILE A 283 2.17 -19.92 -10.63
N GLN A 284 1.83 -18.63 -10.52
CA GLN A 284 2.32 -17.57 -11.40
C GLN A 284 2.62 -16.30 -10.62
N LEU A 285 3.52 -15.49 -11.14
CA LEU A 285 3.71 -14.12 -10.67
C LEU A 285 2.39 -13.34 -10.82
N ASP A 286 2.08 -12.56 -9.81
CA ASP A 286 1.12 -11.48 -9.90
C ASP A 286 1.82 -10.34 -10.64
N MET A 287 1.29 -9.98 -11.80
CA MET A 287 1.80 -8.94 -12.69
C MET A 287 0.80 -7.79 -12.80
N GLU A 288 -0.06 -7.58 -11.78
CA GLU A 288 -1.04 -6.48 -11.73
C GLU A 288 -0.37 -5.11 -11.97
N THR A 289 0.90 -4.93 -11.57
CA THR A 289 1.79 -3.79 -11.92
C THR A 289 1.91 -3.52 -13.43
N THR A 290 1.85 -4.57 -14.24
CA THR A 290 2.24 -4.56 -15.66
C THR A 290 1.04 -4.71 -16.61
N LEU A 291 -0.15 -5.06 -16.11
CA LEU A 291 -1.33 -5.37 -16.93
C LEU A 291 -2.60 -4.65 -16.45
N VAL A 292 -3.14 -3.78 -17.31
CA VAL A 292 -4.49 -3.19 -17.18
C VAL A 292 -5.52 -4.27 -17.49
N HIS A 293 -6.31 -4.79 -16.54
CA HIS A 293 -7.44 -5.68 -16.86
C HIS A 293 -8.75 -5.35 -16.15
N GLY A 294 -9.82 -5.61 -16.90
CA GLY A 294 -11.17 -5.13 -16.70
C GLY A 294 -11.97 -5.86 -15.63
N TYR A 295 -12.83 -5.10 -14.97
CA TYR A 295 -13.82 -5.61 -14.03
C TYR A 295 -15.06 -6.09 -14.80
N GLY A 296 -15.39 -7.39 -14.69
CA GLY A 296 -16.62 -7.90 -15.32
C GLY A 296 -17.06 -9.35 -15.02
N THR A 297 -16.34 -10.14 -14.21
CA THR A 297 -16.59 -11.61 -14.14
C THR A 297 -16.63 -12.21 -12.74
N VAL A 298 -16.83 -11.41 -11.69
CA VAL A 298 -16.80 -11.89 -10.29
C VAL A 298 -17.84 -12.98 -10.02
N ASP A 299 -19.05 -12.85 -10.57
CA ASP A 299 -20.17 -13.77 -10.29
C ASP A 299 -20.03 -15.12 -11.02
N ALA A 300 -19.71 -15.10 -12.31
CA ALA A 300 -19.50 -16.33 -13.09
C ALA A 300 -18.29 -17.13 -12.59
N ARG A 301 -17.22 -16.44 -12.17
CA ARG A 301 -16.03 -17.06 -11.59
C ARG A 301 -16.37 -17.86 -10.34
N ASN A 302 -17.10 -17.27 -9.39
CA ASN A 302 -17.39 -17.91 -8.11
C ASN A 302 -18.29 -19.14 -8.28
N VAL A 303 -19.24 -19.11 -9.24
CA VAL A 303 -20.07 -20.28 -9.57
C VAL A 303 -19.23 -21.45 -10.09
N LEU A 304 -18.32 -21.19 -11.03
CA LEU A 304 -17.45 -22.22 -11.60
C LEU A 304 -16.48 -22.80 -10.56
N LEU A 305 -15.90 -21.95 -9.71
CA LEU A 305 -15.01 -22.40 -8.63
C LEU A 305 -15.75 -23.28 -7.61
N ASN A 306 -16.96 -22.89 -7.21
CA ASN A 306 -17.78 -23.70 -6.30
C ASN A 306 -18.19 -25.04 -6.93
N GLN A 307 -18.48 -25.06 -8.23
CA GLN A 307 -18.76 -26.32 -8.94
C GLN A 307 -17.53 -27.23 -8.96
N ALA A 308 -16.33 -26.68 -9.20
CA ALA A 308 -15.10 -27.45 -9.20
C ALA A 308 -14.82 -28.11 -7.84
N LEU A 309 -15.11 -27.42 -6.72
CA LEU A 309 -14.95 -27.97 -5.37
C LEU A 309 -15.79 -29.23 -5.10
N LEU A 310 -16.90 -29.44 -5.79
CA LEU A 310 -17.73 -30.65 -5.65
C LEU A 310 -17.11 -31.88 -6.33
N HIS A 311 -16.07 -31.68 -7.14
CA HIS A 311 -15.45 -32.72 -7.96
C HIS A 311 -13.99 -33.01 -7.59
N PHE A 312 -13.42 -32.26 -6.65
CA PHE A 312 -12.11 -32.53 -6.09
C PHE A 312 -12.28 -33.38 -4.82
N ASP A 313 -11.72 -34.61 -4.84
CA ASP A 313 -11.60 -35.52 -3.69
C ASP A 313 -10.27 -35.32 -2.95
#